data_AF-A0A2D6F632-F1
#
_entry.id   AF-A0A2D6F632-F1
#
_cell.length_a   1.000
_cell.length_b   1.000
_cell.length_c   1.000
_cell.angle_alpha   90.00
_cell.angle_beta   90.00
_cell.angle_gamma   90.00
#
_symmetry.space_group_name_H-M   'P 1'
#
loop_
_entity.id
_entity.type
_entity.pdbx_description
1 polymer ?
#
loop_
_entity_poly.entity_id
_entity_poly.type
_entity_poly.pdbx_seq_one_letter_code
_entity_poly.pdbx_strand_id
1 'polypeptide(L)'
;MSEDPTLPVSRRRRGRTARAARTGDLTVTNRRKKTNKLYLIASLVIAVLVIASFAFASFTGGGRGGDASGGHAQQFVDGIGIQHAIEGRDHIAEGASVSYNTVPPTSGNHWPTPARCGFYEEQLPDERVVHNMEHGNIVISYNLPLESEISALRRALNDIGLNKVWGVARAYGGIPTGQVSLSTWGVNDTFLGVDEARISRFFEAYAGSLGPERVPC
;
A
#
# COMPACT_ATOMS: atom_id res chain seq x y z
N MET A 1 -54.15 -9.46 56.51
CA MET A 1 -54.75 -8.33 57.26
C MET A 1 -53.96 -8.12 58.53
N SER A 2 -53.55 -6.88 58.75
CA SER A 2 -53.34 -6.24 60.07
C SER A 2 -51.96 -6.36 60.75
N GLU A 3 -51.21 -5.30 60.46
CA GLU A 3 -50.16 -4.52 61.15
C GLU A 3 -50.06 -4.60 62.70
N ASP A 4 -48.79 -4.66 63.18
CA ASP A 4 -48.03 -3.93 64.25
C ASP A 4 -48.73 -3.48 65.58
N PRO A 5 -48.07 -2.99 66.67
CA PRO A 5 -46.64 -2.84 67.03
C PRO A 5 -46.27 -3.24 68.48
N THR A 6 -44.97 -3.18 68.85
CA THR A 6 -44.42 -2.40 69.99
C THR A 6 -42.97 -2.81 70.37
N LEU A 7 -42.08 -1.82 70.45
CA LEU A 7 -40.69 -1.89 70.97
C LEU A 7 -40.67 -1.68 72.50
N PRO A 8 -39.58 -2.07 73.21
CA PRO A 8 -38.63 -1.02 73.60
C PRO A 8 -37.14 -1.42 73.73
N VAL A 9 -36.29 -0.45 73.35
CA VAL A 9 -35.07 0.07 73.99
C VAL A 9 -34.21 -0.87 74.87
N SER A 10 -32.96 -1.11 74.45
CA SER A 10 -31.85 -1.32 75.39
C SER A 10 -30.58 -0.52 75.01
N ARG A 11 -30.00 0.08 76.05
CA ARG A 11 -28.73 0.83 76.08
C ARG A 11 -27.52 -0.09 75.85
N ARG A 12 -26.49 0.36 75.12
CA ARG A 12 -25.17 0.70 75.73
C ARG A 12 -24.15 1.30 74.76
N ARG A 13 -23.38 2.21 75.37
CA ARG A 13 -22.22 3.00 74.98
C ARG A 13 -21.02 2.30 74.31
N ARG A 14 -20.35 3.13 73.50
CA ARG A 14 -18.89 3.39 73.35
C ARG A 14 -18.05 2.48 72.45
N GLY A 15 -17.47 3.12 71.43
CA GLY A 15 -16.22 2.69 70.78
C GLY A 15 -15.90 3.58 69.57
N ARG A 16 -15.06 4.60 69.75
CA ARG A 16 -14.41 5.35 68.66
C ARG A 16 -13.52 4.39 67.86
N THR A 17 -13.59 4.42 66.54
CA THR A 17 -12.43 4.60 65.65
C THR A 17 -12.88 4.83 64.21
N ALA A 18 -12.41 5.92 63.64
CA ALA A 18 -12.59 6.30 62.25
C ALA A 18 -11.79 5.40 61.30
N ARG A 19 -12.36 5.06 60.13
CA ARG A 19 -11.59 4.95 58.88
C ARG A 19 -12.49 4.93 57.64
N ALA A 20 -12.47 6.07 56.95
CA ALA A 20 -12.47 6.25 55.50
C ALA A 20 -13.34 5.33 54.63
N ALA A 21 -14.42 5.91 54.11
CA ALA A 21 -15.08 5.48 52.89
C ALA A 21 -14.11 5.64 51.71
N ARG A 22 -13.88 4.55 50.96
CA ARG A 22 -13.24 4.58 49.64
C ARG A 22 -14.33 4.72 48.58
N THR A 23 -14.59 5.94 48.14
CA THR A 23 -15.19 6.21 46.83
C THR A 23 -14.08 6.07 45.78
N GLY A 24 -14.17 5.03 44.95
CA GLY A 24 -13.27 4.84 43.82
C GLY A 24 -13.59 5.82 42.71
N ASP A 25 -12.71 6.80 42.52
CA ASP A 25 -12.66 7.65 41.33
C ASP A 25 -11.90 6.90 40.22
N LEU A 26 -12.62 6.47 39.18
CA LEU A 26 -12.03 5.84 37.99
C LEU A 26 -11.51 6.94 37.06
N THR A 27 -10.30 7.41 37.33
CA THR A 27 -9.55 8.22 36.35
C THR A 27 -8.97 7.30 35.28
N VAL A 28 -9.66 7.22 34.13
CA VAL A 28 -9.11 6.60 32.91
C VAL A 28 -7.95 7.46 32.43
N THR A 29 -6.72 7.04 32.73
CA THR A 29 -5.51 7.70 32.22
C THR A 29 -5.27 7.27 30.78
N ASN A 30 -5.64 8.15 29.84
CA ASN A 30 -5.38 7.95 28.42
C ASN A 30 -3.89 8.23 28.14
N ARG A 31 -3.04 7.19 28.20
CA ARG A 31 -1.60 7.30 27.93
C ARG A 31 -1.37 7.41 26.42
N ARG A 32 -1.54 8.62 25.86
CA ARG A 32 -1.11 8.94 24.49
C ARG A 32 0.37 8.58 24.34
N LYS A 33 0.70 7.60 23.50
CA LYS A 33 2.08 7.34 23.08
C LYS A 33 2.58 8.59 22.35
N LYS A 34 3.62 9.24 22.88
CA LYS A 34 4.26 10.39 22.23
C LYS A 34 4.93 9.88 20.95
N THR A 35 4.45 10.32 19.80
CA THR A 35 5.14 10.09 18.53
C THR A 35 6.39 10.99 18.50
N ASN A 36 7.54 10.39 18.19
CA ASN A 36 8.81 11.10 18.15
C ASN A 36 8.84 12.00 16.90
N LYS A 37 8.54 13.30 17.09
CA LYS A 37 8.49 14.33 16.04
C LYS A 37 9.79 14.48 15.23
N LEU A 38 10.90 13.89 15.69
CA LEU A 38 12.19 13.84 15.00
C LEU A 38 12.09 13.16 13.63
N TYR A 39 11.25 12.12 13.48
CA TYR A 39 11.08 11.43 12.19
C TYR A 39 10.36 12.29 11.15
N LEU A 40 9.42 13.14 11.58
CA LEU A 40 8.70 14.06 10.68
C LEU A 40 9.61 15.18 10.17
N ILE A 41 10.52 15.67 11.02
CA ILE A 41 11.48 16.72 10.65
C ILE A 41 12.58 16.14 9.74
N ALA A 42 13.09 14.95 10.05
CA ALA A 42 14.06 14.27 9.20
C ALA A 42 13.49 13.93 7.81
N SER A 43 12.22 13.53 7.73
CA SER A 43 11.51 13.25 6.47
C SER A 43 11.32 14.50 5.60
N LEU A 44 10.98 15.64 6.22
CA LEU A 44 10.80 16.91 5.50
C LEU A 44 12.10 17.39 4.84
N VAL A 45 13.24 17.25 5.51
CA VAL A 45 14.55 17.67 4.98
C VAL A 45 14.97 16.82 3.78
N ILE A 46 14.72 15.51 3.83
CA ILE A 46 15.02 14.60 2.71
C ILE A 46 14.11 14.90 1.51
N ALA A 47 12.81 15.14 1.74
CA ALA A 47 11.86 15.47 0.67
C ALA A 47 12.24 16.75 -0.09
N VAL A 48 12.69 17.80 0.62
CA VAL A 48 13.13 19.05 -0.02
C VAL A 48 14.40 18.88 -0.85
N LEU A 49 15.36 18.07 -0.37
CA LEU A 49 16.61 17.82 -1.09
C LEU A 49 16.41 17.03 -2.39
N VAL A 50 15.43 16.10 -2.41
CA VAL A 50 15.08 15.35 -3.63
C VAL A 50 14.37 16.23 -4.66
N ILE A 51 13.51 17.16 -4.23
CA ILE A 51 12.82 18.07 -5.17
C ILE A 51 13.81 19.00 -5.89
N ALA A 52 14.88 19.44 -5.20
CA ALA A 52 15.89 20.31 -5.80
C ALA A 52 16.76 19.61 -6.86
N SER A 53 17.01 18.30 -6.74
CA SER A 53 17.78 17.55 -7.74
C SER A 53 16.97 17.20 -9.00
N PHE A 54 15.65 17.05 -8.89
CA PHE A 54 14.77 16.77 -10.04
C PHE A 54 14.57 17.98 -10.97
N ALA A 55 14.72 19.21 -10.50
CA ALA A 55 14.51 20.40 -11.33
C ALA A 55 15.64 20.67 -12.35
N PHE A 56 16.84 20.12 -12.15
CA PHE A 56 18.01 20.45 -12.98
C PHE A 56 18.20 19.53 -14.19
N ALA A 57 17.62 18.32 -14.18
CA ALA A 57 17.84 17.33 -15.25
C ALA A 57 16.95 17.55 -16.50
N SER A 58 15.85 18.31 -16.39
CA SER A 58 14.86 18.42 -17.46
C SER A 58 15.20 19.40 -18.60
N PHE A 59 16.39 20.03 -18.62
CA PHE A 59 16.73 21.05 -19.63
C PHE A 59 17.79 20.64 -20.67
N THR A 60 18.38 19.44 -20.58
CA THR A 60 19.49 19.06 -21.48
C THR A 60 19.40 17.60 -21.94
N GLY A 61 18.78 17.33 -23.09
CA GLY A 61 18.91 16.00 -23.70
C GLY A 61 17.99 15.74 -24.89
N GLY A 62 18.33 16.28 -26.07
CA GLY A 62 17.63 15.99 -27.33
C GLY A 62 18.27 14.86 -28.14
N GLY A 63 17.44 13.91 -28.57
CA GLY A 63 17.37 13.30 -29.93
C GLY A 63 18.42 12.26 -30.39
N ARG A 64 17.93 11.08 -30.84
CA ARG A 64 18.04 10.50 -32.21
C ARG A 64 17.44 9.09 -32.29
N GLY A 65 16.94 8.72 -33.48
CA GLY A 65 16.08 7.55 -33.76
C GLY A 65 16.72 6.35 -34.49
N GLY A 66 15.84 5.41 -34.89
CA GLY A 66 16.07 4.17 -35.68
C GLY A 66 16.21 2.92 -34.79
N ASP A 67 15.61 1.74 -35.02
CA ASP A 67 14.87 1.17 -36.14
C ASP A 67 14.05 -0.08 -35.64
N ALA A 68 13.10 -0.56 -36.44
CA ALA A 68 12.03 -1.50 -36.06
C ALA A 68 12.43 -3.00 -35.96
N SER A 69 11.82 -3.75 -35.02
CA SER A 69 11.34 -5.15 -35.18
C SER A 69 10.67 -5.71 -33.90
N GLY A 70 9.39 -6.08 -33.99
CA GLY A 70 8.72 -7.03 -33.06
C GLY A 70 7.89 -6.40 -31.92
N GLY A 71 6.56 -6.33 -32.11
CA GLY A 71 5.50 -6.22 -31.09
C GLY A 71 5.71 -5.23 -29.95
N HIS A 72 5.04 -4.07 -30.01
CA HIS A 72 5.13 -2.94 -29.05
C HIS A 72 5.37 -3.32 -27.57
N ALA A 73 6.62 -3.55 -27.18
CA ALA A 73 7.12 -3.14 -25.88
C ALA A 73 7.43 -1.65 -26.04
N GLN A 74 6.49 -0.80 -25.60
CA GLN A 74 6.80 0.63 -25.48
C GLN A 74 8.00 0.75 -24.55
N GLN A 75 8.92 1.67 -24.84
CA GLN A 75 10.19 1.72 -24.11
C GLN A 75 9.96 2.18 -22.66
N PHE A 76 10.82 1.71 -21.75
CA PHE A 76 10.93 2.27 -20.41
C PHE A 76 11.03 3.81 -20.49
N VAL A 77 10.26 4.51 -19.65
CA VAL A 77 10.25 5.96 -19.60
C VAL A 77 11.17 6.43 -18.49
N ASP A 78 12.28 7.07 -18.86
CA ASP A 78 13.24 7.60 -17.90
C ASP A 78 12.57 8.54 -16.89
N GLY A 79 12.94 8.40 -15.62
CA GLY A 79 12.33 9.13 -14.50
C GLY A 79 10.96 8.61 -14.02
N ILE A 80 10.37 7.58 -14.64
CA ILE A 80 9.12 6.94 -14.18
C ILE A 80 9.43 5.50 -13.76
N GLY A 81 9.85 5.34 -12.50
CA GLY A 81 10.20 4.06 -11.91
C GLY A 81 11.65 3.61 -12.17
N ILE A 82 11.92 2.35 -11.87
CA ILE A 82 13.20 1.66 -12.00
C ILE A 82 12.99 0.46 -12.90
N GLN A 83 13.84 0.33 -13.91
CA GLN A 83 13.85 -0.81 -14.81
C GLN A 83 14.66 -1.98 -14.23
N HIS A 84 14.14 -3.18 -14.42
CA HIS A 84 14.75 -4.45 -14.01
C HIS A 84 14.93 -5.38 -15.22
N ALA A 85 15.83 -6.36 -15.08
CA ALA A 85 15.97 -7.41 -16.07
C ALA A 85 14.73 -8.32 -16.10
N ILE A 86 14.35 -8.78 -17.29
CA ILE A 86 13.23 -9.72 -17.45
C ILE A 86 13.66 -11.13 -17.06
N GLU A 87 12.84 -11.82 -16.26
CA GLU A 87 13.18 -13.12 -15.63
C GLU A 87 12.48 -14.33 -16.26
N GLY A 88 12.35 -14.36 -17.59
CA GLY A 88 11.53 -15.35 -18.28
C GLY A 88 10.05 -14.97 -18.33
N ARG A 89 9.23 -15.87 -18.87
CA ARG A 89 7.79 -15.64 -19.10
C ARG A 89 6.97 -16.92 -19.26
N ASP A 90 7.50 -18.06 -18.83
CA ASP A 90 6.82 -19.33 -19.04
C ASP A 90 5.66 -19.47 -18.05
N HIS A 91 4.55 -20.04 -18.51
CA HIS A 91 3.47 -20.48 -17.63
C HIS A 91 3.90 -21.75 -16.90
N ILE A 92 3.73 -21.74 -15.59
CA ILE A 92 3.95 -22.90 -14.72
C ILE A 92 2.63 -23.34 -14.08
N ALA A 93 2.59 -24.56 -13.52
CA ALA A 93 1.38 -25.07 -12.88
C ALA A 93 0.87 -24.13 -11.78
N GLU A 94 -0.44 -23.93 -11.73
CA GLU A 94 -1.10 -23.18 -10.66
C GLU A 94 -0.74 -23.80 -9.29
N GLY A 95 -0.36 -22.97 -8.33
CA GLY A 95 0.11 -23.39 -7.01
C GLY A 95 1.61 -23.67 -6.90
N ALA A 96 2.35 -23.73 -8.01
CA ALA A 96 3.82 -23.83 -7.96
C ALA A 96 4.45 -22.47 -7.60
N SER A 97 5.54 -22.48 -6.85
CA SER A 97 6.21 -21.25 -6.40
C SER A 97 7.36 -20.85 -7.33
N VAL A 98 7.59 -19.54 -7.45
CA VAL A 98 8.71 -18.94 -8.19
C VAL A 98 9.52 -18.04 -7.28
N SER A 99 10.84 -18.07 -7.44
CA SER A 99 11.73 -17.08 -6.84
C SER A 99 11.98 -15.97 -7.84
N TYR A 100 11.67 -14.74 -7.47
CA TYR A 100 11.89 -13.53 -8.27
C TYR A 100 13.05 -12.71 -7.70
N ASN A 101 13.70 -11.91 -8.56
CA ASN A 101 14.79 -11.03 -8.15
C ASN A 101 14.32 -9.66 -7.63
N THR A 102 13.02 -9.34 -7.74
CA THR A 102 12.44 -8.11 -7.18
C THR A 102 11.29 -8.40 -6.21
N VAL A 103 11.08 -7.50 -5.25
CA VAL A 103 9.97 -7.56 -4.29
C VAL A 103 9.27 -6.19 -4.28
N PRO A 104 8.00 -6.08 -4.77
CA PRO A 104 7.22 -7.11 -5.46
C PRO A 104 7.88 -7.56 -6.79
N PRO A 105 7.50 -8.72 -7.35
CA PRO A 105 8.01 -9.14 -8.65
C PRO A 105 7.60 -8.15 -9.75
N THR A 106 8.36 -8.12 -10.84
CA THR A 106 8.08 -7.28 -12.01
C THR A 106 8.00 -8.07 -13.31
N SER A 107 8.54 -9.30 -13.34
CA SER A 107 8.47 -10.22 -14.47
C SER A 107 8.80 -11.62 -14.00
N GLY A 108 8.71 -12.60 -14.90
CA GLY A 108 9.19 -13.96 -14.67
C GLY A 108 8.15 -15.02 -14.98
N ASN A 109 8.49 -16.27 -14.69
CA ASN A 109 7.57 -17.40 -14.82
C ASN A 109 6.40 -17.25 -13.84
N HIS A 110 5.21 -17.65 -14.27
CA HIS A 110 3.99 -17.28 -13.55
C HIS A 110 2.83 -18.26 -13.81
N TRP A 111 1.73 -18.14 -13.08
CA TRP A 111 0.58 -19.05 -13.25
C TRP A 111 -0.23 -18.69 -14.49
N PRO A 112 -0.90 -19.64 -15.16
CA PRO A 112 -1.65 -19.39 -16.39
C PRO A 112 -2.93 -18.55 -16.20
N THR A 113 -3.37 -18.33 -14.96
CA THR A 113 -4.60 -17.60 -14.67
C THR A 113 -4.29 -16.25 -14.01
N PRO A 114 -4.53 -15.10 -14.70
CA PRO A 114 -4.34 -13.78 -14.08
C PRO A 114 -5.43 -13.47 -13.04
N ALA A 115 -5.21 -12.43 -12.23
CA ALA A 115 -6.25 -11.84 -11.41
C ALA A 115 -7.21 -10.96 -12.24
N ARG A 116 -8.44 -10.75 -11.75
CA ARG A 116 -9.36 -9.78 -12.33
C ARG A 116 -8.94 -8.35 -11.96
N CYS A 117 -9.37 -7.35 -12.73
CA CYS A 117 -9.21 -5.96 -12.31
C CYS A 117 -9.90 -5.73 -10.96
N GLY A 118 -9.28 -4.88 -10.13
CA GLY A 118 -9.92 -4.49 -8.88
C GLY A 118 -8.96 -4.05 -7.79
N PHE A 119 -9.53 -3.82 -6.61
CA PHE A 119 -8.82 -3.43 -5.41
C PHE A 119 -9.08 -4.48 -4.34
N TYR A 120 -8.04 -5.23 -4.03
CA TYR A 120 -8.03 -6.35 -3.11
C TYR A 120 -7.40 -5.91 -1.78
N GLU A 121 -8.15 -6.05 -0.70
CA GLU A 121 -7.63 -5.84 0.67
C GLU A 121 -6.87 -7.05 1.21
N GLU A 122 -6.93 -8.15 0.48
CA GLU A 122 -6.16 -9.36 0.69
C GLU A 122 -4.93 -9.40 -0.20
N GLN A 123 -3.96 -10.22 0.21
CA GLN A 123 -2.81 -10.52 -0.61
C GLN A 123 -3.20 -11.45 -1.76
N LEU A 124 -2.82 -11.07 -2.97
CA LEU A 124 -2.82 -11.97 -4.12
C LEU A 124 -1.45 -12.65 -4.27
N PRO A 125 -1.38 -13.91 -4.73
CA PRO A 125 -0.11 -14.58 -5.05
C PRO A 125 0.73 -13.80 -6.07
N ASP A 126 2.04 -13.86 -5.92
CA ASP A 126 3.00 -13.16 -6.79
C ASP A 126 2.93 -13.70 -8.22
N GLU A 127 2.93 -15.02 -8.37
CA GLU A 127 2.78 -15.73 -9.64
C GLU A 127 1.48 -15.39 -10.35
N ARG A 128 0.42 -15.00 -9.63
CA ARG A 128 -0.83 -14.59 -10.26
C ARG A 128 -0.71 -13.21 -10.89
N VAL A 129 -0.17 -12.25 -10.14
CA VAL A 129 -0.10 -10.85 -10.61
C VAL A 129 1.04 -10.61 -11.60
N VAL A 130 2.05 -11.48 -11.64
CA VAL A 130 3.05 -11.48 -12.72
C VAL A 130 2.39 -11.74 -14.08
N HIS A 131 1.39 -12.62 -14.15
CA HIS A 131 0.58 -12.78 -15.37
C HIS A 131 -0.12 -11.48 -15.77
N ASN A 132 -0.73 -10.77 -14.82
CA ASN A 132 -1.33 -9.46 -15.10
C ASN A 132 -0.30 -8.51 -15.74
N MET A 133 0.93 -8.48 -15.24
CA MET A 133 1.99 -7.65 -15.82
C MET A 133 2.43 -8.14 -17.21
N GLU A 134 2.46 -9.45 -17.49
CA GLU A 134 2.68 -9.99 -18.85
C GLU A 134 1.64 -9.43 -19.83
N HIS A 135 0.39 -9.32 -19.38
CA HIS A 135 -0.72 -8.73 -20.13
C HIS A 135 -0.70 -7.18 -20.18
N GLY A 136 0.32 -6.53 -19.61
CA GLY A 136 0.50 -5.08 -19.63
C GLY A 136 -0.29 -4.34 -18.55
N ASN A 137 -0.75 -5.04 -17.51
CA ASN A 137 -1.47 -4.42 -16.40
C ASN A 137 -0.49 -3.70 -15.46
N ILE A 138 -1.06 -2.84 -14.60
CA ILE A 138 -0.38 -2.20 -13.48
C ILE A 138 -0.82 -2.89 -12.19
N VAL A 139 0.14 -3.45 -11.47
CA VAL A 139 -0.06 -4.08 -10.17
C VAL A 139 0.33 -3.09 -9.08
N ILE A 140 -0.61 -2.75 -8.21
CA ILE A 140 -0.42 -1.80 -7.11
C ILE A 140 -0.33 -2.61 -5.81
N SER A 141 0.88 -2.87 -5.35
CA SER A 141 1.12 -3.55 -4.07
C SER A 141 1.26 -2.51 -2.96
N TYR A 142 0.46 -2.61 -1.90
CA TYR A 142 0.48 -1.62 -0.80
C TYR A 142 0.59 -2.27 0.57
N ASN A 143 1.28 -1.59 1.49
CA ASN A 143 1.36 -1.95 2.90
C ASN A 143 1.05 -0.71 3.77
N LEU A 144 -0.20 -0.29 3.79
CA LEU A 144 -0.64 0.93 4.46
C LEU A 144 -1.30 0.58 5.80
N PRO A 145 -0.81 1.10 6.94
CA PRO A 145 -1.29 0.70 8.26
C PRO A 145 -2.60 1.37 8.68
N LEU A 146 -3.01 2.46 8.01
CA LEU A 146 -4.21 3.22 8.37
C LEU A 146 -5.31 3.05 7.32
N GLU A 147 -6.53 2.78 7.78
CA GLU A 147 -7.74 2.72 6.93
C GLU A 147 -7.96 3.99 6.10
N SER A 148 -7.58 5.15 6.63
CA SER A 148 -7.65 6.43 5.91
C SER A 148 -6.70 6.48 4.71
N GLU A 149 -5.53 5.85 4.80
CA GLU A 149 -4.55 5.78 3.71
C GLU A 149 -5.00 4.78 2.64
N ILE A 150 -5.53 3.62 3.05
CA ILE A 150 -6.14 2.64 2.13
C ILE A 150 -7.31 3.30 1.38
N SER A 151 -8.18 4.02 2.09
CA SER A 151 -9.27 4.78 1.50
C SER A 151 -8.79 5.87 0.53
N ALA A 152 -7.67 6.53 0.83
CA ALA A 152 -7.06 7.52 -0.06
C ALA A 152 -6.51 6.86 -1.33
N LEU A 153 -5.80 5.74 -1.21
CA LEU A 153 -5.31 4.98 -2.36
C LEU A 153 -6.46 4.52 -3.26
N ARG A 154 -7.54 4.00 -2.66
CA ARG A 154 -8.74 3.58 -3.39
C ARG A 154 -9.37 4.73 -4.17
N ARG A 155 -9.47 5.93 -3.58
CA ARG A 155 -9.97 7.13 -4.29
C ARG A 155 -9.06 7.51 -5.45
N ALA A 156 -7.75 7.63 -5.21
CA ALA A 156 -6.77 7.96 -6.24
C ALA A 156 -6.85 7.02 -7.45
N LEU A 157 -6.98 5.71 -7.20
CA LEU A 157 -7.12 4.71 -8.25
C LEU A 157 -8.48 4.77 -8.96
N ASN A 158 -9.57 5.10 -8.27
CA ASN A 158 -10.89 5.25 -8.88
C ASN A 158 -10.98 6.44 -9.85
N ASP A 159 -10.20 7.49 -9.58
CA ASP A 159 -10.13 8.70 -10.40
C ASP A 159 -9.34 8.47 -11.70
N ILE A 160 -8.53 7.41 -11.75
CA ILE A 160 -7.79 6.99 -12.94
C ILE A 160 -8.66 6.07 -13.80
N GLY A 161 -9.17 6.56 -14.93
CA GLY A 161 -10.00 5.76 -15.84
C GLY A 161 -9.34 4.45 -16.30
N LEU A 162 -8.02 4.48 -16.54
CA LEU A 162 -7.22 3.32 -16.94
C LEU A 162 -7.18 2.21 -15.88
N ASN A 163 -7.29 2.55 -14.59
CA ASN A 163 -7.28 1.58 -13.50
C ASN A 163 -8.45 0.57 -13.59
N LYS A 164 -9.58 0.98 -14.17
CA LYS A 164 -10.74 0.09 -14.37
C LYS A 164 -10.51 -1.02 -15.38
N VAL A 165 -9.47 -0.90 -16.21
CA VAL A 165 -9.19 -1.77 -17.36
C VAL A 165 -7.82 -2.46 -17.25
N TRP A 166 -6.89 -1.82 -16.53
CA TRP A 166 -5.50 -2.27 -16.44
C TRP A 166 -5.00 -2.38 -15.00
N GLY A 167 -5.82 -2.09 -13.99
CA GLY A 167 -5.38 -1.96 -12.61
C GLY A 167 -5.75 -3.14 -11.72
N VAL A 168 -4.75 -3.66 -10.99
CA VAL A 168 -4.92 -4.66 -9.94
C VAL A 168 -4.19 -4.20 -8.68
N ALA A 169 -4.93 -3.72 -7.68
CA ALA A 169 -4.35 -3.35 -6.39
C ALA A 169 -4.48 -4.47 -5.37
N ARG A 170 -3.45 -4.74 -4.56
CA ARG A 170 -3.44 -5.77 -3.52
C ARG A 170 -2.73 -5.30 -2.26
N ALA A 171 -3.22 -5.74 -1.11
CA ALA A 171 -2.41 -5.68 0.11
C ALA A 171 -1.17 -6.57 -0.06
N TYR A 172 -0.02 -6.12 0.42
CA TYR A 172 1.24 -6.84 0.23
C TYR A 172 2.21 -6.62 1.39
N GLY A 173 2.30 -7.60 2.29
CA GLY A 173 3.18 -7.53 3.45
C GLY A 173 4.69 -7.62 3.14
N GLY A 174 5.05 -7.95 1.89
CA GLY A 174 6.44 -8.10 1.45
C GLY A 174 7.21 -6.80 1.28
N ILE A 175 6.53 -5.64 1.28
CA ILE A 175 7.16 -4.31 1.26
C ILE A 175 7.08 -3.62 2.64
N PRO A 176 7.99 -2.69 2.97
CA PRO A 176 7.94 -1.91 4.21
C PRO A 176 6.58 -1.25 4.49
N THR A 177 6.20 -1.18 5.76
CA THR A 177 4.99 -0.47 6.20
C THR A 177 5.03 1.00 5.81
N GLY A 178 3.90 1.51 5.31
CA GLY A 178 3.74 2.86 4.78
C GLY A 178 4.05 2.99 3.30
N GLN A 179 4.37 1.90 2.57
CA GLN A 179 4.73 1.97 1.15
C GLN A 179 3.60 1.58 0.20
N VAL A 180 3.70 2.15 -1.00
CA VAL A 180 3.01 1.74 -2.22
C VAL A 180 4.07 1.44 -3.28
N SER A 181 3.91 0.31 -3.98
CA SER A 181 4.72 -0.06 -5.14
C SER A 181 3.83 -0.29 -6.34
N LEU A 182 4.09 0.42 -7.43
CA LEU A 182 3.47 0.23 -8.74
C LEU A 182 4.40 -0.64 -9.56
N SER A 183 3.91 -1.76 -10.09
CA SER A 183 4.70 -2.67 -10.92
C SER A 183 4.02 -2.92 -12.25
N THR A 184 4.82 -3.04 -13.29
CA THR A 184 4.43 -3.53 -14.61
C THR A 184 5.62 -4.31 -15.19
N TRP A 185 5.51 -4.88 -16.38
CA TRP A 185 6.51 -5.81 -16.90
C TRP A 185 7.92 -5.20 -16.93
N GLY A 186 8.79 -5.70 -16.04
CA GLY A 186 10.19 -5.25 -15.90
C GLY A 186 10.39 -3.86 -15.29
N VAL A 187 9.36 -3.22 -14.72
CA VAL A 187 9.46 -1.88 -14.14
C VAL A 187 8.69 -1.81 -12.83
N ASN A 188 9.27 -1.18 -11.81
CA ASN A 188 8.51 -0.78 -10.62
C ASN A 188 8.79 0.66 -10.19
N ASP A 189 7.87 1.24 -9.43
CA ASP A 189 8.03 2.52 -8.77
C ASP A 189 7.53 2.42 -7.32
N THR A 190 8.41 2.67 -6.35
CA THR A 190 8.12 2.50 -4.92
C THR A 190 8.26 3.81 -4.17
N PHE A 191 7.30 4.13 -3.32
CA PHE A 191 7.26 5.37 -2.54
C PHE A 191 6.46 5.22 -1.24
N LEU A 192 6.61 6.20 -0.35
CA LEU A 192 5.90 6.26 0.93
C LEU A 192 4.58 7.03 0.80
N GLY A 193 3.53 6.51 1.43
CA GLY A 193 2.19 7.07 1.42
C GLY A 193 1.51 6.98 0.05
N VAL A 194 0.40 7.71 -0.09
CA VAL A 194 -0.37 7.79 -1.34
C VAL A 194 -0.01 9.09 -2.05
N ASP A 195 0.54 8.97 -3.26
CA ASP A 195 0.86 10.09 -4.16
C ASP A 195 0.03 9.94 -5.45
N GLU A 196 -1.12 10.62 -5.49
CA GLU A 196 -2.11 10.49 -6.57
C GLU A 196 -1.52 10.89 -7.94
N ALA A 197 -0.67 11.92 -7.96
CA ALA A 197 -0.05 12.43 -9.17
C ALA A 197 1.01 11.44 -9.70
N ARG A 198 1.80 10.83 -8.81
CA ARG A 198 2.78 9.81 -9.18
C ARG A 198 2.12 8.54 -9.71
N ILE A 199 1.05 8.09 -9.05
CA ILE A 199 0.25 6.95 -9.53
C ILE A 199 -0.30 7.22 -10.92
N SER A 200 -0.91 8.39 -11.14
CA SER A 200 -1.48 8.77 -12.43
C SER A 200 -0.42 8.76 -13.54
N ARG A 201 0.75 9.35 -13.29
CA ARG A 201 1.86 9.34 -14.27
C ARG A 201 2.34 7.93 -14.62
N PHE A 202 2.40 7.02 -13.66
CA PHE A 202 2.80 5.64 -13.92
C PHE A 202 1.76 4.90 -14.80
N PHE A 203 0.46 5.10 -14.54
CA PHE A 203 -0.61 4.56 -15.38
C PHE A 203 -0.58 5.13 -16.80
N GLU A 204 -0.43 6.44 -16.94
CA GLU A 204 -0.33 7.11 -18.24
C GLU A 204 0.88 6.62 -19.05
N ALA A 205 2.00 6.37 -18.38
CA ALA A 205 3.21 5.88 -19.02
C ALA A 205 3.08 4.43 -19.49
N TYR A 206 2.47 3.56 -18.68
CA TYR A 206 2.70 2.12 -18.84
C TYR A 206 1.46 1.24 -19.05
N ALA A 207 0.25 1.69 -18.69
CA ALA A 207 -0.93 0.83 -18.74
C ALA A 207 -1.20 0.30 -20.16
N GLY A 208 -1.19 -1.03 -20.31
CA GLY A 208 -1.41 -1.73 -21.57
C GLY A 208 -0.27 -1.62 -22.59
N SER A 209 0.97 -1.32 -22.15
CA SER A 209 2.07 -0.97 -23.05
C SER A 209 3.43 -1.67 -22.83
N LEU A 210 3.75 -2.10 -21.60
CA LEU A 210 5.04 -2.77 -21.30
C LEU A 210 4.97 -4.30 -21.31
N GLY A 211 3.79 -4.86 -21.13
CA GLY A 211 3.58 -6.30 -21.21
C GLY A 211 3.92 -6.83 -22.61
N PRO A 212 4.53 -8.02 -22.73
CA PRO A 212 4.67 -8.70 -24.02
C PRO A 212 3.33 -8.96 -24.72
N GLU A 213 2.24 -8.96 -23.95
CA GLU A 213 0.88 -9.10 -24.41
C GLU A 213 0.03 -7.89 -24.00
N ARG A 214 -1.13 -7.75 -24.65
CA ARG A 214 -2.03 -6.62 -24.42
C ARG A 214 -3.44 -7.14 -24.18
N VAL A 215 -3.69 -7.53 -22.94
CA VAL A 215 -4.97 -8.10 -22.51
C VAL A 215 -5.44 -7.32 -21.28
N PRO A 216 -6.53 -6.54 -21.41
CA PRO A 216 -7.17 -5.94 -20.24
C PRO A 216 -7.49 -7.00 -19.18
N CYS A 217 -7.47 -6.58 -17.91
CA CYS A 217 -8.17 -7.33 -16.89
C CYS A 217 -9.69 -7.04 -16.96
#